data_AF-A0A423DS03-F1
#
_entry.id   AF-A0A423DS03-F1
#
_cell.length_a   1.000
_cell.length_b   1.000
_cell.length_c   1.000
_cell.angle_alpha   90.00
_cell.angle_beta   90.00
_cell.angle_gamma   90.00
#
_symmetry.space_group_name_H-M   'P 1'
#
loop_
_entity.id
_entity.type
_entity.pdbx_description
1 polymer ?
#
loop_
_entity_poly.entity_id
_entity_poly.type
_entity_poly.pdbx_seq_one_letter_code
_entity_poly.pdbx_strand_id
1 'polypeptide(L)'
;MAFAEIGPRTAAAMQAAYEDSRQDCDGEPAYACSGIMLRVTSPSSQYYTWNNSPKAVAKRGVSFSYLRADAPISALAESARSGYTLAPIKLRPAGSMSYKPLCAYPTDGDSWERDKSGCGDNKRTPQVKENLCDRLGIHTAEQWISHYRTSSDPQVIERWSGNPDYRYAAQCSFDIRRTAGVAAAENFYQALRVMQLMEDRPFAWNEIIILTWDEQRFRELPIQSFFYLEGSPGGLEDAQRVQRDWYQEAGTFVPVIQISLPWAEQPARFVFNPEDQVIETDQPRSA
;
A
#
# COMPACT_ATOMS: atom_id res chain seq x y z
N MET A 1 -24.52 19.05 4.80
CA MET A 1 -23.38 20.00 4.89
C MET A 1 -22.06 19.37 5.35
N ALA A 2 -22.03 18.34 6.23
CA ALA A 2 -20.76 17.77 6.71
C ALA A 2 -19.94 17.01 5.65
N PHE A 3 -20.56 16.26 4.73
CA PHE A 3 -19.82 15.45 3.73
C PHE A 3 -19.16 16.27 2.62
N ALA A 4 -19.76 17.42 2.25
CA ALA A 4 -19.26 18.31 1.20
C ALA A 4 -17.85 18.85 1.49
N GLU A 5 -17.48 18.94 2.77
CA GLU A 5 -16.17 19.39 3.22
C GLU A 5 -15.15 18.24 3.41
N ILE A 6 -15.63 17.01 3.67
CA ILE A 6 -14.74 15.86 3.93
C ILE A 6 -13.94 15.51 2.67
N GLY A 7 -14.63 15.38 1.53
CA GLY A 7 -14.00 14.99 0.26
C GLY A 7 -12.84 15.90 -0.18
N PRO A 8 -13.07 17.22 -0.34
CA PRO A 8 -12.02 18.16 -0.71
C PRO A 8 -10.86 18.20 0.30
N ARG A 9 -11.14 18.13 1.60
CA ARG A 9 -10.09 18.09 2.63
C ARG A 9 -9.27 16.81 2.58
N THR A 10 -9.91 15.65 2.34
CA THR A 10 -9.20 14.39 2.15
C THR A 10 -8.28 14.46 0.93
N ALA A 11 -8.77 14.97 -0.21
CA ALA A 11 -7.94 15.15 -1.41
C ALA A 11 -6.72 16.04 -1.13
N ALA A 12 -6.92 17.19 -0.48
CA ALA A 12 -5.84 18.11 -0.11
C ALA A 12 -4.84 17.48 0.88
N ALA A 13 -5.32 16.73 1.87
CA ALA A 13 -4.47 16.02 2.83
C ALA A 13 -3.65 14.91 2.15
N MET A 14 -4.25 14.19 1.20
CA MET A 14 -3.55 13.20 0.37
C MET A 14 -2.45 13.86 -0.45
N GLN A 15 -2.74 14.98 -1.12
CA GLN A 15 -1.74 15.72 -1.90
C GLN A 15 -0.58 16.19 -1.01
N ALA A 16 -0.87 16.78 0.15
CA ALA A 16 0.16 17.22 1.10
C ALA A 16 1.01 16.06 1.63
N ALA A 17 0.40 14.91 1.96
CA ALA A 17 1.13 13.73 2.40
C ALA A 17 2.02 13.15 1.28
N TYR A 18 1.55 13.16 0.04
CA TYR A 18 2.32 12.71 -1.12
C TYR A 18 3.56 13.58 -1.39
N GLU A 19 3.42 14.90 -1.29
CA GLU A 19 4.50 15.87 -1.55
C GLU A 19 5.56 15.91 -0.45
N ASP A 20 5.23 15.43 0.75
CA ASP A 20 6.11 15.46 1.91
C ASP A 20 7.18 14.35 1.87
N SER A 21 8.33 14.68 1.29
CA SER A 21 9.47 13.80 1.09
C SER A 21 10.46 13.74 2.27
N ARG A 22 10.05 14.14 3.48
CA ARG A 22 10.92 14.03 4.66
C ARG A 22 11.45 12.60 4.83
N GLN A 23 12.68 12.50 5.32
CA GLN A 23 13.35 11.23 5.54
C GLN A 23 12.63 10.37 6.58
N ASP A 24 12.25 10.98 7.69
CA ASP A 24 11.56 10.33 8.81
C ASP A 24 10.51 11.26 9.43
N CYS A 25 9.81 10.75 10.44
CA CYS A 25 8.73 11.42 11.14
C CYS A 25 9.07 11.69 12.60
N ASP A 26 10.14 12.45 12.83
CA ASP A 26 10.74 12.71 14.14
C ASP A 26 11.30 11.43 14.78
N GLY A 27 12.07 10.67 14.00
CA GLY A 27 12.65 9.38 14.40
C GLY A 27 11.72 8.17 14.27
N GLU A 28 10.47 8.37 13.81
CA GLU A 28 9.60 7.28 13.33
C GLU A 28 9.70 7.13 11.80
N PRO A 29 9.42 5.95 11.22
CA PRO A 29 9.38 5.80 9.77
C PRO A 29 8.46 6.82 9.09
N ALA A 30 8.85 7.30 7.91
CA ALA A 30 8.12 8.35 7.20
C ALA A 30 6.63 8.02 6.94
N TYR A 31 6.24 6.74 6.83
CA TYR A 31 4.82 6.35 6.75
C TYR A 31 3.97 6.85 7.92
N ALA A 32 4.59 7.28 9.02
CA ALA A 32 3.89 7.83 10.16
C ALA A 32 3.32 9.24 9.89
N CYS A 33 3.90 10.04 9.00
CA CYS A 33 3.34 11.36 8.65
C CYS A 33 3.35 11.74 7.17
N SER A 34 3.95 10.94 6.28
CA SER A 34 3.91 11.21 4.85
C SER A 34 3.66 9.97 4.00
N GLY A 35 3.43 10.21 2.71
CA GLY A 35 3.01 9.26 1.69
C GLY A 35 1.61 8.68 1.93
N ILE A 36 1.18 7.82 1.01
CA ILE A 36 -0.14 7.23 1.03
C ILE A 36 0.00 5.71 0.88
N MET A 37 -0.71 4.95 1.72
CA MET A 37 -0.83 3.51 1.54
C MET A 37 -2.03 3.22 0.62
N LEU A 38 -1.82 2.46 -0.46
CA LEU A 38 -2.84 2.07 -1.41
C LEU A 38 -3.06 0.56 -1.35
N ARG A 39 -4.27 0.13 -1.01
CA ARG A 39 -4.70 -1.25 -1.16
C ARG A 39 -5.51 -1.39 -2.42
N VAL A 40 -5.02 -2.19 -3.35
CA VAL A 40 -5.79 -2.66 -4.50
C VAL A 40 -6.79 -3.73 -4.08
N THR A 41 -8.00 -3.67 -4.61
CA THR A 41 -9.07 -4.62 -4.28
C THR A 41 -10.03 -4.81 -5.44
N SER A 42 -10.68 -5.97 -5.48
CA SER A 42 -11.79 -6.25 -6.39
C SER A 42 -13.07 -6.39 -5.58
N PRO A 43 -14.04 -5.46 -5.68
CA PRO A 43 -15.30 -5.57 -4.96
C PRO A 43 -16.10 -6.81 -5.39
N SER A 44 -16.78 -7.46 -4.45
CA SER A 44 -17.58 -8.67 -4.70
C SER A 44 -18.86 -8.69 -3.86
N SER A 45 -19.89 -9.39 -4.30
CA SER A 45 -21.09 -9.65 -3.49
C SER A 45 -20.88 -10.71 -2.40
N GLN A 46 -19.74 -11.40 -2.43
CA GLN A 46 -19.44 -12.50 -1.50
C GLN A 46 -18.63 -12.05 -0.28
N TYR A 47 -18.04 -10.85 -0.31
CA TYR A 47 -17.21 -10.32 0.77
C TYR A 47 -17.14 -8.80 0.68
N TYR A 48 -16.80 -8.15 1.80
CA TYR A 48 -16.47 -6.74 1.80
C TYR A 48 -15.00 -6.51 1.47
N THR A 49 -14.73 -5.42 0.75
CA THR A 49 -13.41 -5.02 0.27
C THR A 49 -12.37 -4.83 1.38
N TRP A 50 -12.80 -4.55 2.61
CA TRP A 50 -11.97 -4.41 3.80
C TRP A 50 -11.90 -5.69 4.66
N ASN A 51 -12.38 -6.83 4.17
CA ASN A 51 -12.13 -8.12 4.82
C ASN A 51 -10.72 -8.59 4.46
N ASN A 52 -10.07 -9.30 5.39
CA ASN A 52 -8.83 -9.98 5.09
C ASN A 52 -9.16 -11.20 4.21
N SER A 53 -8.41 -11.41 3.12
CA SER A 53 -8.55 -12.64 2.34
C SER A 53 -8.13 -13.86 3.19
N PRO A 54 -8.61 -15.08 2.88
CA PRO A 54 -8.22 -16.29 3.61
C PRO A 54 -6.70 -16.46 3.71
N LYS A 55 -5.95 -16.11 2.66
CA LYS A 55 -4.49 -16.18 2.68
C LYS A 55 -3.88 -15.07 3.54
N ALA A 56 -4.43 -13.86 3.50
CA ALA A 56 -3.99 -12.79 4.38
C ALA A 56 -4.16 -13.18 5.86
N VAL A 57 -5.29 -13.80 6.23
CA VAL A 57 -5.51 -14.36 7.57
C VAL A 57 -4.46 -15.43 7.89
N ALA A 58 -4.24 -16.40 6.98
CA ALA A 58 -3.31 -17.51 7.20
C ALA A 58 -1.86 -17.04 7.44
N LYS A 59 -1.37 -16.06 6.66
CA LYS A 59 -0.02 -15.50 6.86
C LYS A 59 0.02 -14.37 7.89
N ARG A 60 -1.11 -13.73 8.19
CA ARG A 60 -1.24 -12.52 9.03
C ARG A 60 -0.62 -11.27 8.42
N GLY A 61 -0.72 -11.11 7.10
CA GLY A 61 -0.21 -9.93 6.39
C GLY A 61 -1.05 -9.55 5.18
N VAL A 62 -1.24 -8.26 4.97
CA VAL A 62 -1.96 -7.64 3.86
C VAL A 62 -1.02 -6.72 3.10
N SER A 63 -1.03 -6.82 1.78
CA SER A 63 -0.15 -6.06 0.89
C SER A 63 -0.74 -4.70 0.53
N PHE A 64 0.08 -3.66 0.56
CA PHE A 64 -0.23 -2.31 0.15
C PHE A 64 0.90 -1.80 -0.74
N SER A 65 0.61 -0.90 -1.66
CA SER A 65 1.65 -0.05 -2.23
C SER A 65 1.78 1.24 -1.40
N TYR A 66 2.92 1.89 -1.48
CA TYR A 66 3.19 3.19 -0.87
C TYR A 66 3.55 4.20 -1.95
N LEU A 67 2.85 5.34 -1.97
CA LEU A 67 3.02 6.40 -2.95
C LEU A 67 3.52 7.68 -2.27
N ARG A 68 4.64 8.20 -2.75
CA ARG A 68 5.26 9.46 -2.30
C ARG A 68 6.02 10.10 -3.47
N ALA A 69 6.18 11.42 -3.48
CA ALA A 69 6.74 12.15 -4.62
C ALA A 69 8.17 11.73 -5.00
N ASP A 70 8.99 11.38 -4.02
CA ASP A 70 10.36 10.90 -4.20
C ASP A 70 10.48 9.36 -4.22
N ALA A 71 9.35 8.65 -4.27
CA ALA A 71 9.29 7.20 -4.39
C ALA A 71 8.09 6.82 -5.29
N PRO A 72 8.12 7.22 -6.57
CA PRO A 72 6.96 7.06 -7.45
C PRO A 72 6.72 5.58 -7.81
N ILE A 73 5.45 5.27 -7.97
CA ILE A 73 4.95 4.04 -8.61
C ILE A 73 4.11 4.46 -9.81
N SER A 74 4.29 3.83 -10.97
CA SER A 74 3.59 4.20 -12.21
C SER A 74 2.50 3.21 -12.61
N ALA A 75 2.34 2.13 -11.86
CA ALA A 75 1.24 1.17 -11.99
C ALA A 75 0.90 0.57 -10.62
N LEU A 76 -0.23 -0.14 -10.56
CA LEU A 76 -0.61 -0.96 -9.41
C LEU A 76 -0.50 -2.45 -9.77
N ALA A 77 -0.30 -3.29 -8.75
CA ALA A 77 -0.21 -4.74 -8.92
C ALA A 77 -1.47 -5.30 -9.61
N GLU A 78 -1.27 -6.36 -10.40
CA GLU A 78 -2.32 -7.07 -11.15
C GLU A 78 -3.17 -6.19 -12.09
N SER A 79 -2.60 -5.07 -12.57
CA SER A 79 -3.33 -4.08 -13.39
C SER A 79 -4.61 -3.58 -12.69
N ALA A 80 -4.57 -3.52 -11.36
CA ALA A 80 -5.68 -3.05 -10.57
C ALA A 80 -5.99 -1.58 -10.85
N ARG A 81 -7.26 -1.23 -10.70
CA ARG A 81 -7.84 0.06 -11.11
C ARG A 81 -8.51 0.82 -9.98
N SER A 82 -8.67 0.21 -8.81
CA SER A 82 -9.44 0.75 -7.69
C SER A 82 -9.06 0.08 -6.37
N GLY A 83 -9.51 0.69 -5.28
CA GLY A 83 -9.39 0.14 -3.94
C GLY A 83 -9.62 1.17 -2.85
N TYR A 84 -8.82 1.10 -1.79
CA TYR A 84 -8.89 2.06 -0.69
C TYR A 84 -7.51 2.53 -0.25
N THR A 85 -7.46 3.70 0.38
CA THR A 85 -6.22 4.27 0.90
C THR A 85 -6.25 4.44 2.41
N LEU A 86 -5.07 4.34 3.03
CA LEU A 86 -4.86 4.73 4.43
C LEU A 86 -3.98 5.97 4.47
N ALA A 87 -4.33 6.90 5.35
CA ALA A 87 -3.50 8.06 5.68
C ALA A 87 -2.21 7.62 6.39
N PRO A 88 -1.19 8.48 6.47
CA PRO A 88 -0.12 8.32 7.44
C PRO A 88 -0.66 8.14 8.87
N ILE A 89 0.03 7.35 9.70
CA ILE A 89 -0.47 6.96 11.03
C ILE A 89 -0.84 8.16 11.92
N LYS A 90 -0.09 9.26 11.87
CA LYS A 90 -0.33 10.48 12.66
C LYS A 90 -1.43 11.39 12.06
N LEU A 91 -1.82 11.15 10.80
CA LEU A 91 -2.84 11.92 10.06
C LEU A 91 -4.14 11.13 9.82
N ARG A 92 -4.23 9.91 10.36
CA ARG A 92 -5.40 9.04 10.23
C ARG A 92 -6.69 9.68 10.76
N PRO A 93 -7.87 9.29 10.25
CA PRO A 93 -9.14 9.76 10.77
C PRO A 93 -9.25 9.60 12.29
N ALA A 94 -9.74 10.63 13.00
CA ALA A 94 -9.85 10.60 14.45
C ALA A 94 -10.68 9.40 14.93
N GLY A 95 -10.25 8.76 16.01
CA GLY A 95 -10.95 7.60 16.58
C GLY A 95 -10.76 6.27 15.84
N SER A 96 -10.10 6.24 14.67
CA SER A 96 -9.75 4.97 14.00
C SER A 96 -8.68 4.18 14.79
N MET A 97 -8.34 2.97 14.35
CA MET A 97 -7.23 2.19 14.86
C MET A 97 -5.91 2.60 14.20
N SER A 98 -4.79 2.32 14.86
CA SER A 98 -3.47 2.40 14.21
C SER A 98 -3.18 1.09 13.49
N TYR A 99 -2.93 1.15 12.19
CA TYR A 99 -2.38 0.01 11.45
C TYR A 99 -0.91 -0.22 11.80
N LYS A 100 -0.39 -1.41 11.45
CA LYS A 100 0.96 -1.87 11.83
C LYS A 100 1.73 -2.35 10.60
N PRO A 101 2.52 -1.48 9.95
CA PRO A 101 3.46 -1.89 8.92
C PRO A 101 4.51 -2.86 9.50
N LEU A 102 4.86 -3.88 8.71
CA LEU A 102 5.74 -4.97 9.10
C LEU A 102 7.06 -4.91 8.33
N CYS A 103 6.98 -4.92 7.01
CA CYS A 103 8.16 -4.87 6.15
C CYS A 103 7.89 -4.09 4.86
N ALA A 104 8.97 -3.62 4.24
CA ALA A 104 8.96 -2.94 2.96
C ALA A 104 9.81 -3.67 1.92
N TYR A 105 9.24 -3.85 0.74
CA TYR A 105 9.93 -4.25 -0.49
C TYR A 105 9.95 -3.05 -1.45
N PRO A 106 11.12 -2.63 -1.95
CA PRO A 106 11.23 -1.53 -2.92
C PRO A 106 10.57 -1.83 -4.29
N THR A 107 10.27 -3.11 -4.54
CA THR A 107 9.52 -3.61 -5.70
C THR A 107 8.49 -4.66 -5.23
N ASP A 108 7.86 -5.42 -6.14
CA ASP A 108 6.94 -6.51 -5.75
C ASP A 108 7.70 -7.56 -4.94
N GLY A 109 7.18 -7.92 -3.77
CA GLY A 109 7.80 -8.90 -2.90
C GLY A 109 7.39 -10.33 -3.22
N ASP A 110 6.41 -10.60 -4.08
CA ASP A 110 5.68 -11.88 -4.15
C ASP A 110 5.22 -12.30 -2.75
N SER A 111 4.75 -11.34 -1.94
CA SER A 111 4.43 -11.61 -0.52
C SER A 111 3.36 -12.67 -0.36
N TRP A 112 2.57 -12.92 -1.41
CA TRP A 112 1.63 -14.03 -1.48
C TRP A 112 2.33 -15.35 -1.14
N GLU A 113 3.56 -15.59 -1.58
CA GLU A 113 4.27 -16.86 -1.43
C GLU A 113 5.30 -16.90 -0.30
N ARG A 114 5.30 -15.87 0.55
CA ARG A 114 6.24 -15.73 1.67
C ARG A 114 5.68 -16.13 3.02
N ASP A 115 6.55 -16.63 3.87
CA ASP A 115 6.27 -16.88 5.29
C ASP A 115 6.36 -15.59 6.15
N LYS A 116 6.23 -15.73 7.48
CA LYS A 116 6.35 -14.63 8.47
C LYS A 116 5.55 -13.39 8.08
N SER A 117 4.26 -13.58 7.80
CA SER A 117 3.36 -12.50 7.39
C SER A 117 3.73 -11.82 6.09
N GLY A 118 4.48 -12.47 5.21
CA GLY A 118 4.92 -11.91 3.94
C GLY A 118 6.29 -11.24 4.00
N CYS A 119 6.99 -11.29 5.14
CA CYS A 119 8.26 -10.61 5.38
C CYS A 119 9.47 -11.56 5.45
N GLY A 120 9.27 -12.84 5.18
CA GLY A 120 10.32 -13.84 5.26
C GLY A 120 10.60 -14.54 3.94
N ASP A 121 10.87 -15.83 4.02
CA ASP A 121 11.40 -16.62 2.91
C ASP A 121 10.27 -16.93 1.91
N ASN A 122 10.59 -16.94 0.61
CA ASN A 122 9.63 -17.27 -0.44
C ASN A 122 9.67 -18.77 -0.74
N LYS A 123 8.52 -19.46 -0.61
CA LYS A 123 8.45 -20.91 -0.82
C LYS A 123 8.77 -21.34 -2.26
N ARG A 124 8.70 -20.41 -3.23
CA ARG A 124 9.03 -20.69 -4.63
C ARG A 124 10.53 -20.68 -4.91
N THR A 125 11.33 -20.14 -3.99
CA THR A 125 12.81 -20.09 -4.05
C THR A 125 13.44 -20.77 -2.83
N PRO A 126 13.10 -22.04 -2.54
CA PRO A 126 13.50 -22.73 -1.30
C PRO A 126 15.03 -22.85 -1.10
N GLN A 127 15.82 -22.65 -2.15
CA GLN A 127 17.29 -22.64 -2.14
C GLN A 127 17.90 -21.30 -1.70
N VAL A 128 17.13 -20.22 -1.64
CA VAL A 128 17.60 -18.88 -1.27
C VAL A 128 17.18 -18.58 0.16
N LYS A 129 18.01 -17.84 0.90
CA LYS A 129 17.66 -17.30 2.20
C LYS A 129 17.38 -15.81 2.07
N GLU A 130 16.11 -15.42 2.04
CA GLU A 130 15.72 -14.01 1.86
C GLU A 130 15.66 -13.23 3.19
N ASN A 131 14.73 -13.61 4.07
CA ASN A 131 14.51 -12.98 5.38
C ASN A 131 14.44 -11.42 5.36
N LEU A 132 14.55 -10.81 6.55
CA LEU A 132 14.76 -9.37 6.70
C LEU A 132 16.21 -9.00 6.32
N CYS A 133 16.40 -7.85 5.67
CA CYS A 133 17.68 -7.41 5.12
C CYS A 133 18.79 -7.25 6.17
N ASP A 134 18.45 -6.82 7.38
CA ASP A 134 19.39 -6.70 8.51
C ASP A 134 20.02 -8.05 8.89
N ARG A 135 19.28 -9.16 8.74
CA ARG A 135 19.76 -10.53 8.97
C ARG A 135 20.75 -10.99 7.92
N LEU A 136 20.83 -10.29 6.78
CA LEU A 136 21.80 -10.52 5.72
C LEU A 136 22.94 -9.48 5.74
N GLY A 137 22.98 -8.58 6.72
CA GLY A 137 23.97 -7.49 6.79
C GLY A 137 23.75 -6.39 5.76
N ILE A 138 22.53 -6.29 5.21
CA ILE A 138 22.12 -5.27 4.25
C ILE A 138 21.37 -4.17 5.01
N HIS A 139 21.95 -2.98 5.03
CA HIS A 139 21.46 -1.83 5.79
C HIS A 139 21.26 -0.58 4.93
N THR A 140 21.76 -0.53 3.70
CA THR A 140 21.58 0.62 2.79
C THR A 140 20.96 0.23 1.47
N ALA A 141 20.40 1.21 0.77
CA ALA A 141 19.87 1.05 -0.58
C ALA A 141 20.94 0.57 -1.56
N GLU A 142 22.16 1.11 -1.49
CA GLU A 142 23.28 0.70 -2.35
C GLU A 142 23.67 -0.76 -2.09
N GLN A 143 23.69 -1.20 -0.83
CA GLN A 143 23.93 -2.60 -0.48
C GLN A 143 22.81 -3.50 -1.02
N TRP A 144 21.55 -3.08 -0.88
CA TRP A 144 20.40 -3.82 -1.40
C TRP A 144 20.45 -3.93 -2.92
N ILE A 145 20.70 -2.83 -3.64
CA ILE A 145 20.82 -2.80 -5.11
C ILE A 145 21.99 -3.66 -5.57
N SER A 146 23.14 -3.58 -4.90
CA SER A 146 24.29 -4.43 -5.20
C SER A 146 23.94 -5.90 -5.01
N HIS A 147 23.30 -6.25 -3.89
CA HIS A 147 22.87 -7.63 -3.62
C HIS A 147 21.87 -8.14 -4.66
N TYR A 148 20.85 -7.34 -5.00
CA TYR A 148 19.84 -7.68 -5.99
C TYR A 148 20.47 -7.89 -7.37
N ARG A 149 21.30 -6.96 -7.85
CA ARG A 149 21.91 -7.01 -9.19
C ARG A 149 22.95 -8.12 -9.34
N THR A 150 23.67 -8.47 -8.28
CA THR A 150 24.71 -9.52 -8.31
C THR A 150 24.17 -10.91 -7.99
N SER A 151 22.94 -11.01 -7.48
CA SER A 151 22.26 -12.29 -7.31
C SER A 151 21.95 -12.93 -8.68
N SER A 152 22.15 -14.24 -8.76
CA SER A 152 21.71 -15.02 -9.92
C SER A 152 20.19 -15.06 -10.00
N ASP A 153 19.64 -15.15 -11.21
CA ASP A 153 18.21 -15.43 -11.40
C ASP A 153 17.87 -16.76 -10.68
N PRO A 154 17.00 -16.75 -9.66
CA PRO A 154 16.74 -17.95 -8.88
C PRO A 154 15.99 -18.99 -9.72
N GLN A 155 16.23 -20.27 -9.44
CA GLN A 155 15.30 -21.32 -9.90
C GLN A 155 13.99 -21.16 -9.12
N VAL A 156 12.86 -21.09 -9.84
CA VAL A 156 11.55 -20.80 -9.23
C VAL A 156 10.55 -21.91 -9.57
N ILE A 157 9.79 -22.34 -8.56
CA ILE A 157 8.64 -23.24 -8.75
C ILE A 157 7.50 -22.44 -9.41
N GLU A 158 7.00 -22.92 -10.56
CA GLU A 158 5.89 -22.29 -11.31
C GLU A 158 6.17 -20.83 -11.72
N ARG A 159 7.24 -20.63 -12.50
CA ARG A 159 7.63 -19.33 -13.05
C ARG A 159 6.50 -18.71 -13.90
N TRP A 160 5.88 -17.64 -13.40
CA TRP A 160 4.96 -16.77 -14.13
C TRP A 160 5.66 -16.00 -15.28
N SER A 161 5.07 -15.95 -16.46
CA SER A 161 5.71 -15.35 -17.64
C SER A 161 5.65 -13.81 -17.69
N GLY A 162 4.99 -13.16 -16.72
CA GLY A 162 4.76 -11.71 -16.77
C GLY A 162 5.91 -10.82 -16.30
N ASN A 163 7.01 -11.39 -15.78
CA ASN A 163 8.23 -10.63 -15.48
C ASN A 163 9.49 -11.43 -15.86
N PRO A 164 10.41 -10.88 -16.67
CA PRO A 164 11.65 -11.57 -17.02
C PRO A 164 12.67 -11.64 -15.87
N ASP A 165 12.68 -10.66 -14.96
CA ASP A 165 13.60 -10.61 -13.83
C ASP A 165 12.95 -11.23 -12.60
N TYR A 166 13.38 -12.44 -12.26
CA TYR A 166 12.82 -13.22 -11.15
C TYR A 166 13.50 -13.01 -9.80
N ARG A 167 14.52 -12.16 -9.74
CA ARG A 167 15.24 -11.86 -8.49
C ARG A 167 14.33 -11.20 -7.46
N TYR A 168 13.21 -10.59 -7.88
CA TYR A 168 12.16 -10.09 -6.97
C TYR A 168 11.62 -11.18 -6.01
N ALA A 169 11.54 -12.43 -6.45
CA ALA A 169 11.06 -13.51 -5.58
C ALA A 169 12.08 -13.87 -4.48
N ALA A 170 13.37 -13.56 -4.71
CA ALA A 170 14.51 -13.89 -3.87
C ALA A 170 15.12 -12.70 -3.11
N GLN A 171 14.44 -11.55 -3.08
CA GLN A 171 14.90 -10.35 -2.38
C GLN A 171 14.62 -10.40 -0.86
N CYS A 172 15.45 -9.74 -0.05
CA CYS A 172 15.16 -9.45 1.35
C CYS A 172 14.20 -8.25 1.50
N SER A 173 13.52 -8.17 2.65
CA SER A 173 12.68 -7.00 3.01
C SER A 173 13.27 -6.16 4.14
N PHE A 174 13.00 -4.85 4.12
CA PHE A 174 13.38 -3.95 5.20
C PHE A 174 12.40 -4.11 6.38
N ASP A 175 12.91 -4.26 7.61
CA ASP A 175 12.08 -4.28 8.81
C ASP A 175 11.66 -2.86 9.18
N ILE A 176 10.37 -2.58 9.05
CA ILE A 176 9.82 -1.24 9.27
C ILE A 176 8.86 -1.21 10.47
N ARG A 177 8.86 -2.26 11.29
CA ARG A 177 8.02 -2.32 12.50
C ARG A 177 8.45 -1.24 13.48
N ARG A 178 7.49 -0.52 14.06
CA ARG A 178 7.76 0.45 15.15
C ARG A 178 8.55 -0.16 16.31
N THR A 179 8.45 -1.47 16.55
CA THR A 179 9.23 -2.18 17.58
C THR A 179 10.73 -2.20 17.32
N ALA A 180 11.18 -1.95 16.08
CA ALA A 180 12.59 -1.75 15.75
C ALA A 180 13.08 -0.32 16.05
N GLY A 181 12.22 0.57 16.56
CA GLY A 181 12.58 1.92 17.00
C GLY A 181 13.18 2.77 15.87
N VAL A 182 14.25 3.50 16.18
CA VAL A 182 14.96 4.36 15.21
C VAL A 182 15.47 3.58 14.00
N ALA A 183 15.84 2.30 14.17
CA ALA A 183 16.27 1.47 13.05
C ALA A 183 15.15 1.25 12.02
N ALA A 184 13.88 1.25 12.45
CA ALA A 184 12.75 1.15 11.53
C ALA A 184 12.68 2.37 10.59
N ALA A 185 12.99 3.56 11.13
CA ALA A 185 12.95 4.80 10.36
C ALA A 185 14.03 4.78 9.27
N GLU A 186 15.25 4.41 9.65
CA GLU A 186 16.35 4.25 8.71
C GLU A 186 16.05 3.15 7.67
N ASN A 187 15.58 1.97 8.11
CA ASN A 187 15.23 0.88 7.21
C ASN A 187 14.17 1.29 6.17
N PHE A 188 13.13 2.03 6.58
CA PHE A 188 12.11 2.51 5.65
C PHE A 188 12.66 3.58 4.71
N TYR A 189 13.50 4.48 5.20
CA TYR A 189 14.19 5.45 4.35
C TYR A 189 15.06 4.75 3.30
N GLN A 190 15.78 3.69 3.67
CA GLN A 190 16.60 2.92 2.74
C GLN A 190 15.76 2.17 1.70
N ALA A 191 14.57 1.68 2.06
CA ALA A 191 13.62 1.14 1.08
C ALA A 191 13.19 2.19 0.04
N LEU A 192 12.94 3.43 0.46
CA LEU A 192 12.58 4.54 -0.43
C LEU A 192 13.77 4.97 -1.30
N ARG A 193 14.98 4.98 -0.74
CA ARG A 193 16.23 5.23 -1.46
C ARG A 193 16.49 4.22 -2.57
N VAL A 194 16.12 2.94 -2.40
CA VAL A 194 16.20 1.96 -3.50
C VAL A 194 15.31 2.40 -4.67
N MET A 195 14.09 2.88 -4.40
CA MET A 195 13.19 3.37 -5.45
C MET A 195 13.72 4.61 -6.17
N GLN A 196 14.51 5.45 -5.48
CA GLN A 196 15.18 6.63 -6.04
C GLN A 196 16.41 6.30 -6.88
N LEU A 197 17.14 5.26 -6.51
CA LEU A 197 18.43 4.91 -7.12
C LEU A 197 18.32 3.82 -8.20
N MET A 198 17.22 3.06 -8.22
CA MET A 198 16.98 1.97 -9.14
C MET A 198 15.72 2.24 -9.96
N GLU A 199 15.88 2.92 -11.10
CA GLU A 199 14.79 3.18 -12.04
C GLU A 199 14.35 1.89 -12.78
N ASP A 200 15.29 0.98 -13.01
CA ASP A 200 15.10 -0.32 -13.69
C ASP A 200 14.55 -1.42 -12.76
N ARG A 201 13.69 -1.05 -11.81
CA ARG A 201 13.01 -2.01 -10.93
C ARG A 201 12.19 -3.01 -11.76
N PRO A 202 12.10 -4.29 -11.32
CA PRO A 202 11.36 -5.31 -12.05
C PRO A 202 9.87 -4.99 -12.14
N PHE A 203 9.32 -4.22 -11.18
CA PHE A 203 7.93 -3.76 -11.20
C PHE A 203 7.82 -2.25 -11.01
N ALA A 204 6.79 -1.69 -11.63
CA ALA A 204 6.42 -0.28 -11.53
C ALA A 204 5.77 0.10 -10.18
N TRP A 205 5.62 -0.85 -9.26
CA TRP A 205 5.12 -0.64 -7.90
C TRP A 205 6.09 -1.19 -6.85
N ASN A 206 5.87 -0.78 -5.60
CA ASN A 206 6.48 -1.34 -4.40
C ASN A 206 5.46 -2.16 -3.61
N GLU A 207 5.92 -2.82 -2.55
CA GLU A 207 5.06 -3.57 -1.66
C GLU A 207 5.41 -3.35 -0.18
N ILE A 208 4.45 -2.84 0.59
CA ILE A 208 4.48 -2.73 2.04
C ILE A 208 3.51 -3.74 2.62
N ILE A 209 3.98 -4.51 3.61
CA ILE A 209 3.11 -5.46 4.30
C ILE A 209 2.61 -4.87 5.61
N ILE A 210 1.30 -4.86 5.80
CA ILE A 210 0.63 -4.43 7.02
C ILE A 210 0.05 -5.66 7.72
N LEU A 211 0.14 -5.71 9.05
CA LEU A 211 -0.48 -6.77 9.85
C LEU A 211 -2.01 -6.81 9.59
N THR A 212 -2.58 -8.01 9.50
CA THR A 212 -4.04 -8.15 9.47
C THR A 212 -4.69 -7.51 10.70
N TRP A 213 -5.90 -7.01 10.51
CA TRP A 213 -6.75 -6.49 11.58
C TRP A 213 -7.78 -7.52 12.03
N ASP A 214 -8.35 -7.27 13.20
CA ASP A 214 -9.55 -7.96 13.66
C ASP A 214 -10.75 -7.48 12.84
N GLU A 215 -11.36 -8.39 12.08
CA GLU A 215 -12.49 -8.09 11.21
C GLU A 215 -13.72 -7.64 12.00
N GLN A 216 -13.85 -8.01 13.28
CA GLN A 216 -14.94 -7.51 14.12
C GLN A 216 -14.82 -6.01 14.39
N ARG A 217 -13.61 -5.46 14.27
CA ARG A 217 -13.28 -4.05 14.49
C ARG A 217 -13.13 -3.27 13.17
N PHE A 218 -13.68 -3.78 12.06
CA PHE A 218 -13.51 -3.14 10.75
C PHE A 218 -13.93 -1.66 10.72
N ARG A 219 -14.92 -1.25 11.53
CA ARG A 219 -15.38 0.15 11.62
C ARG A 219 -14.32 1.10 12.16
N GLU A 220 -13.28 0.56 12.78
CA GLU A 220 -12.13 1.33 13.24
C GLU A 220 -11.03 1.42 12.18
N LEU A 221 -11.15 0.79 11.01
CA LEU A 221 -10.11 0.88 10.00
C LEU A 221 -9.85 2.34 9.59
N PRO A 222 -8.58 2.76 9.48
CA PRO A 222 -8.22 4.15 9.18
C PRO A 222 -8.29 4.44 7.67
N ILE A 223 -9.38 3.99 7.02
CA ILE A 223 -9.61 4.25 5.60
C ILE A 223 -9.91 5.74 5.43
N GLN A 224 -9.10 6.43 4.64
CA GLN A 224 -9.30 7.86 4.36
C GLN A 224 -10.07 8.10 3.06
N SER A 225 -9.96 7.17 2.10
CA SER A 225 -10.70 7.24 0.84
C SER A 225 -10.87 5.86 0.19
N PHE A 226 -11.93 5.73 -0.59
CA PHE A 226 -11.98 4.77 -1.70
C PHE A 226 -11.41 5.46 -2.93
N PHE A 227 -10.76 4.72 -3.81
CA PHE A 227 -10.14 5.31 -4.98
C PHE A 227 -10.38 4.51 -6.24
N TYR A 228 -10.24 5.23 -7.36
CA TYR A 228 -10.08 4.66 -8.68
C TYR A 228 -8.99 5.42 -9.45
N LEU A 229 -8.38 4.75 -10.42
CA LEU A 229 -7.38 5.37 -11.28
C LEU A 229 -8.03 6.15 -12.43
N GLU A 230 -7.56 7.37 -12.67
CA GLU A 230 -7.95 8.18 -13.82
C GLU A 230 -7.77 7.39 -15.12
N GLY A 231 -8.77 7.44 -16.01
CA GLY A 231 -8.74 6.76 -17.30
C GLY A 231 -8.87 5.23 -17.25
N SER A 232 -9.17 4.63 -16.09
CA SER A 232 -9.33 3.17 -15.95
C SER A 232 -10.81 2.73 -15.96
N PRO A 233 -11.29 2.06 -17.03
CA PRO A 233 -12.68 1.61 -17.12
C PRO A 233 -13.08 0.69 -15.96
N GLY A 234 -14.28 0.88 -15.40
CA GLY A 234 -14.80 0.07 -14.28
C GLY A 234 -14.29 0.51 -12.90
N GLY A 235 -13.27 1.37 -12.83
CA GLY A 235 -12.67 1.76 -11.56
C GLY A 235 -13.59 2.60 -10.68
N LEU A 236 -14.31 3.56 -11.28
CA LEU A 236 -15.27 4.40 -10.56
C LEU A 236 -16.43 3.58 -10.02
N GLU A 237 -16.97 2.67 -10.83
CA GLU A 237 -18.06 1.77 -10.44
C GLU A 237 -17.66 0.89 -9.25
N ASP A 238 -16.43 0.36 -9.26
CA ASP A 238 -15.85 -0.38 -8.15
C ASP A 238 -15.77 0.50 -6.89
N ALA A 239 -15.20 1.71 -6.98
CA ALA A 239 -15.06 2.61 -5.83
C ALA A 239 -16.41 3.05 -5.24
N GLN A 240 -17.40 3.37 -6.09
CA GLN A 240 -18.76 3.70 -5.68
C GLN A 240 -19.47 2.54 -5.00
N ARG A 241 -19.26 1.31 -5.49
CA ARG A 241 -19.79 0.11 -4.85
C ARG A 241 -19.24 -0.02 -3.43
N VAL A 242 -17.94 0.12 -3.26
CA VAL A 242 -17.33 0.05 -1.92
C VAL A 242 -17.80 1.19 -1.02
N GLN A 243 -18.00 2.40 -1.56
CA GLN A 243 -18.56 3.52 -0.81
C GLN A 243 -19.96 3.21 -0.25
N ARG A 244 -20.84 2.62 -1.07
CA ARG A 244 -22.17 2.16 -0.63
C ARG A 244 -22.08 1.09 0.45
N ASP A 245 -21.31 0.04 0.19
CA ASP A 245 -21.13 -1.07 1.13
C ASP A 245 -20.62 -0.53 2.48
N TRP A 246 -19.61 0.35 2.48
CA TRP A 246 -19.05 0.93 3.69
C TRP A 246 -20.06 1.80 4.44
N TYR A 247 -20.81 2.65 3.75
CA TYR A 247 -21.81 3.48 4.41
C TYR A 247 -22.93 2.66 5.04
N GLN A 248 -23.37 1.58 4.38
CA GLN A 248 -24.37 0.66 4.92
C GLN A 248 -23.86 -0.09 6.15
N GLU A 249 -22.62 -0.57 6.11
CA GLU A 249 -22.05 -1.41 7.17
C GLU A 249 -21.45 -0.61 8.33
N ALA A 250 -20.63 0.40 8.03
CA ALA A 250 -19.92 1.20 9.01
C ALA A 250 -20.70 2.44 9.47
N GLY A 251 -21.68 2.92 8.68
CA GLY A 251 -22.46 4.12 9.01
C GLY A 251 -21.66 5.42 8.95
N THR A 252 -20.48 5.41 8.33
CA THR A 252 -19.61 6.59 8.18
C THR A 252 -19.36 6.88 6.71
N PHE A 253 -19.23 8.15 6.37
CA PHE A 253 -18.90 8.58 5.01
C PHE A 253 -17.39 8.55 4.79
N VAL A 254 -16.96 7.90 3.73
CA VAL A 254 -15.58 7.90 3.22
C VAL A 254 -15.64 8.34 1.75
N PRO A 255 -14.90 9.39 1.34
CA PRO A 255 -15.00 9.91 -0.02
C PRO A 255 -14.37 8.97 -1.05
N VAL A 256 -14.94 8.97 -2.25
CA VAL A 256 -14.29 8.47 -3.46
C VAL A 256 -13.34 9.56 -3.98
N ILE A 257 -12.08 9.19 -4.21
CA ILE A 257 -11.03 10.08 -4.73
C ILE A 257 -10.46 9.49 -6.02
N GLN A 258 -10.47 10.26 -7.09
CA GLN A 258 -9.78 9.92 -8.33
C GLN A 258 -8.26 10.10 -8.12
N ILE A 259 -7.49 9.09 -8.50
CA ILE A 259 -6.02 9.12 -8.43
C ILE A 259 -5.44 9.08 -9.84
N SER A 260 -4.59 10.05 -10.17
CA SER A 260 -3.66 9.96 -11.30
C SER A 260 -2.32 9.52 -10.75
N LEU A 261 -1.77 8.39 -11.21
CA LEU A 261 -0.42 7.97 -10.84
C LEU A 261 0.63 8.83 -11.56
N PRO A 262 1.84 8.99 -11.00
CA PRO A 262 2.95 9.65 -11.67
C PRO A 262 3.23 9.07 -13.05
N TRP A 263 3.42 9.95 -14.03
CA TRP A 263 3.81 9.58 -15.39
C TRP A 263 4.75 10.61 -15.99
N ALA A 264 5.93 10.17 -16.41
CA ALA A 264 7.04 11.06 -16.81
C ALA A 264 7.26 12.13 -15.72
N GLU A 265 7.28 13.41 -16.09
CA GLU A 265 7.47 14.55 -15.18
C GLU A 265 6.19 14.97 -14.43
N GLN A 266 5.05 14.30 -14.66
CA GLN A 266 3.80 14.65 -13.98
C GLN A 266 3.71 13.94 -12.63
N PRO A 267 3.54 14.69 -11.51
CA PRO A 267 3.36 14.10 -10.21
C PRO A 267 1.98 13.42 -10.08
N ALA A 268 1.81 12.60 -9.04
CA ALA A 268 0.50 12.08 -8.68
C ALA A 268 -0.48 13.22 -8.38
N ARG A 269 -1.76 13.02 -8.70
CA ARG A 269 -2.86 13.94 -8.36
C ARG A 269 -3.98 13.20 -7.64
N PHE A 270 -4.58 13.86 -6.66
CA PHE A 270 -5.73 13.36 -5.89
C PHE A 270 -6.89 14.33 -6.07
N VAL A 271 -7.93 13.90 -6.77
CA VAL A 271 -9.06 14.77 -7.14
C VAL A 271 -10.35 14.25 -6.50
N PHE A 272 -11.05 15.14 -5.81
CA PHE A 272 -12.41 14.88 -5.35
C PHE A 272 -13.40 15.46 -6.35
N ASN A 273 -14.25 14.61 -6.92
CA ASN A 273 -15.40 15.04 -7.72
C ASN A 273 -16.69 14.76 -6.94
N PRO A 274 -17.57 15.76 -6.73
CA PRO A 274 -18.86 15.55 -6.09
C PRO A 274 -19.74 14.51 -6.82
N GLU A 275 -19.64 14.45 -8.15
CA GLU A 275 -20.41 13.54 -9.01
C GLU A 275 -19.95 12.07 -8.88
N ASP A 276 -18.75 11.82 -8.37
CA ASP A 276 -18.26 10.47 -8.13
C ASP A 276 -18.87 9.85 -6.87
N GLN A 277 -19.48 10.66 -5.99
CA GLN A 277 -20.03 10.20 -4.72
C GLN A 277 -21.45 9.66 -4.87
N VAL A 278 -21.75 8.57 -4.18
CA VAL A 278 -23.05 7.88 -4.23
C VAL A 278 -23.77 7.86 -2.88
N ILE A 279 -23.24 8.58 -1.90
CA ILE A 279 -23.87 8.81 -0.60
C ILE A 279 -24.24 10.29 -0.50
N GLU A 280 -25.54 10.56 -0.45
CA GLU A 280 -26.08 11.90 -0.27
C GLU A 280 -26.22 12.27 1.22
N THR A 281 -26.22 13.56 1.54
CA THR A 281 -26.24 14.04 2.93
C THR A 281 -27.52 13.75 3.70
N ASP A 282 -28.59 13.28 3.04
CA ASP A 282 -29.94 13.13 3.62
C ASP A 282 -30.60 11.77 3.34
N GLN A 283 -29.90 10.76 2.84
CA GLN A 283 -30.51 9.44 2.67
C GLN A 283 -30.61 8.71 4.04
N PRO A 284 -31.82 8.43 4.55
CA PRO A 284 -31.98 7.59 5.73
C PRO A 284 -31.50 6.18 5.39
N ARG A 285 -30.88 5.52 6.38
CA ARG A 285 -30.49 4.11 6.25
C ARG A 285 -31.73 3.31 5.92
N SER A 286 -31.72 2.54 4.83
CA SER A 286 -32.72 1.49 4.63
C SER A 286 -32.57 0.49 5.77
N ALA A 287 -33.65 0.32 6.53
CA ALA A 287 -33.74 -0.57 7.69
C ALA A 287 -33.56 -2.04 7.31
#